data_AF-A0A920GDG4-F1
#
_entry.id   AF-A0A920GDG4-F1
#
_cell.length_a   1.000
_cell.length_b   1.000
_cell.length_c   1.000
_cell.angle_alpha   90.00
_cell.angle_beta   90.00
_cell.angle_gamma   90.00
#
_symmetry.space_group_name_H-M   'P 1'
#
loop_
_entity.id
_entity.type
_entity.pdbx_description
1 polymer ?
#
loop_
_entity_poly.entity_id
_entity_poly.type
_entity_poly.pdbx_seq_one_letter_code
_entity_poly.pdbx_strand_id
1 'polypeptide(L)'
;MGHYQQIGKQIKEMMLSLTPLVQPLSIDEAFLDLSGTAKVHRKTPAEVLIAFQATVKAEIGVSVSVGLASNKSMAKIASDQDKPDGFYVIGQAESKSWLNDKPVKILFGLGQVASKKLNAAGLQTCGDIAACSPAKLESLIGRDARRIKQLACGIDPRHVEISRDAKSISSETTFARNVDSLPDLLSIADGLLQTVSWRLKASELKATHVHVKLKRPNHRILSRSARLDKPTQMAHRLFEVASSLIEKEAAPRKFWRLLGIGVSVARVEKNAKNLFAEEEAELFEEQRDAHKERKDKLEEAIDHVRARLGAEAVKTGRRFSFEARKQKRATKNILQTDKNRQTDC
;
A
#
# COMPACT_ATOMS: atom_id res chain seq x y z
N MET A 1 10.84 -12.48 1.93
CA MET A 1 9.52 -12.06 1.39
C MET A 1 9.02 -12.94 0.25
N GLY A 2 9.88 -13.40 -0.69
CA GLY A 2 9.44 -14.25 -1.81
C GLY A 2 8.68 -15.52 -1.41
N HIS A 3 9.14 -16.22 -0.37
CA HIS A 3 8.46 -17.43 0.15
C HIS A 3 7.01 -17.16 0.61
N TYR A 4 6.78 -16.12 1.42
CA TYR A 4 5.43 -15.73 1.86
C TYR A 4 4.53 -15.30 0.69
N GLN A 5 5.08 -14.61 -0.31
CA GLN A 5 4.34 -14.21 -1.50
C GLN A 5 3.95 -15.42 -2.36
N GLN A 6 4.82 -16.42 -2.45
CA GLN A 6 4.55 -17.67 -3.16
C GLN A 6 3.43 -18.46 -2.49
N ILE A 7 3.50 -18.64 -1.17
CA ILE A 7 2.44 -19.29 -0.39
C ILE A 7 1.11 -18.54 -0.53
N GLY A 8 1.12 -17.21 -0.39
CA GLY A 8 -0.07 -16.39 -0.56
C GLY A 8 -0.68 -16.51 -1.97
N LYS A 9 0.16 -16.66 -3.01
CA LYS A 9 -0.31 -16.91 -4.38
C LYS A 9 -0.96 -18.28 -4.52
N GLN A 10 -0.37 -19.34 -3.94
CA GLN A 10 -0.94 -20.69 -3.96
C GLN A 10 -2.31 -20.72 -3.27
N ILE A 11 -2.41 -20.15 -2.06
CA ILE A 11 -3.68 -20.06 -1.33
C ILE A 11 -4.72 -19.28 -2.15
N LYS A 12 -4.31 -18.19 -2.80
CA LYS A 12 -5.21 -17.41 -3.67
C LYS A 12 -5.71 -18.23 -4.87
N GLU A 13 -4.86 -19.04 -5.49
CA GLU A 13 -5.26 -19.95 -6.58
C GLU A 13 -6.28 -20.98 -6.07
N MET A 14 -6.08 -21.53 -4.87
CA MET A 14 -7.06 -22.40 -4.22
C MET A 14 -8.38 -21.68 -3.88
N MET A 15 -8.35 -20.40 -3.48
CA MET A 15 -9.56 -19.61 -3.27
C MET A 15 -10.33 -19.39 -4.59
N LEU A 16 -9.60 -19.13 -5.69
CA LEU A 16 -10.16 -18.90 -7.02
C LEU A 16 -10.83 -20.15 -7.61
N SER A 17 -10.45 -21.35 -7.15
CA SER A 17 -11.14 -22.59 -7.55
C SER A 17 -12.51 -22.75 -6.88
N LEU A 18 -12.76 -22.05 -5.76
CA LEU A 18 -14.06 -22.04 -5.10
C LEU A 18 -15.04 -21.05 -5.73
N THR A 19 -14.55 -19.87 -6.10
CA THR A 19 -15.35 -18.79 -6.70
C THR A 19 -14.45 -17.80 -7.45
N PRO A 20 -14.92 -17.22 -8.57
CA PRO A 20 -14.20 -16.10 -9.20
C PRO A 20 -14.28 -14.81 -8.37
N LEU A 21 -15.20 -14.72 -7.41
CA LEU A 21 -15.42 -13.54 -6.57
C LEU A 21 -14.47 -13.55 -5.37
N VAL A 22 -13.20 -13.29 -5.62
CA VAL A 22 -12.14 -13.19 -4.59
C VAL A 22 -11.61 -11.76 -4.53
N GLN A 23 -11.77 -11.10 -3.39
CA GLN A 23 -11.23 -9.77 -3.10
C GLN A 23 -10.06 -9.87 -2.10
N PRO A 24 -8.79 -9.72 -2.52
CA PRO A 24 -7.66 -9.70 -1.60
C PRO A 24 -7.66 -8.46 -0.69
N LEU A 25 -7.36 -8.64 0.60
CA LEU A 25 -7.08 -7.55 1.55
C LEU A 25 -5.57 -7.41 1.80
N SER A 26 -4.88 -8.53 1.90
CA SER A 26 -3.42 -8.64 2.13
C SER A 26 -2.89 -9.90 1.42
N ILE A 27 -1.64 -10.29 1.72
CA ILE A 27 -1.03 -11.51 1.16
C ILE A 27 -1.69 -12.77 1.74
N ASP A 28 -2.26 -12.67 2.94
CA ASP A 28 -2.78 -13.74 3.78
C ASP A 28 -4.29 -13.62 4.07
N GLU A 29 -4.99 -12.63 3.50
CA GLU A 29 -6.42 -12.40 3.76
C GLU A 29 -7.17 -12.00 2.48
N ALA A 30 -8.34 -12.60 2.28
CA ALA A 30 -9.25 -12.30 1.18
C ALA A 30 -10.72 -12.47 1.60
N PHE A 31 -11.62 -11.70 0.99
CA PHE A 31 -13.05 -11.99 1.00
C PHE A 31 -13.41 -12.88 -0.20
N LEU A 32 -14.28 -13.87 0.04
CA LEU A 32 -14.84 -14.73 -0.98
C LEU A 32 -16.37 -14.55 -0.97
N ASP A 33 -16.98 -14.48 -2.15
CA ASP A 33 -18.43 -14.56 -2.29
C ASP A 33 -18.81 -15.92 -2.93
N LEU A 34 -19.47 -16.76 -2.14
CA LEU A 34 -19.96 -18.08 -2.54
C LEU A 34 -21.43 -18.05 -2.98
N SER A 35 -22.06 -16.89 -3.03
CA SER A 35 -23.44 -16.75 -3.50
C SER A 35 -23.58 -17.29 -4.92
N GLY A 36 -24.58 -18.13 -5.15
CA GLY A 36 -24.82 -18.76 -6.46
C GLY A 36 -23.95 -19.98 -6.79
N THR A 37 -22.99 -20.36 -5.94
CA THR A 37 -22.08 -21.50 -6.20
C THR A 37 -22.64 -22.87 -5.78
N ALA A 38 -23.81 -22.91 -5.13
CA ALA A 38 -24.38 -24.13 -4.53
C ALA A 38 -24.55 -25.30 -5.51
N LYS A 39 -24.93 -25.03 -6.77
CA LYS A 39 -25.09 -26.09 -7.80
C LYS A 39 -23.76 -26.73 -8.21
N VAL A 40 -22.69 -25.93 -8.24
CA VAL A 40 -21.35 -26.38 -8.62
C VAL A 40 -20.76 -27.23 -7.51
N HIS A 41 -20.85 -26.75 -6.27
CA HIS A 41 -20.24 -27.43 -5.12
C HIS A 41 -21.09 -28.56 -4.54
N ARG A 42 -22.41 -28.54 -4.75
CA ARG A 42 -23.40 -29.46 -4.15
C ARG A 42 -23.27 -29.56 -2.63
N LYS A 43 -22.85 -28.46 -2.00
CA LYS A 43 -22.53 -28.31 -0.58
C LYS A 43 -22.93 -26.91 -0.11
N THR A 44 -23.16 -26.77 1.18
CA THR A 44 -23.33 -25.48 1.83
C THR A 44 -22.01 -24.69 1.80
N PRO A 45 -22.05 -23.34 1.86
CA PRO A 45 -20.83 -22.53 1.96
C PRO A 45 -19.93 -22.94 3.13
N ALA A 46 -20.50 -23.38 4.25
CA ALA A 46 -19.75 -23.84 5.40
C ALA A 46 -18.94 -25.10 5.10
N GLU A 47 -19.57 -26.12 4.51
CA GLU A 47 -18.89 -27.37 4.11
C GLU A 47 -17.80 -27.13 3.07
N VAL A 48 -18.03 -26.22 2.11
CA VAL A 48 -17.02 -25.83 1.10
C VAL A 48 -15.80 -25.23 1.77
N LEU A 49 -16.00 -24.30 2.71
CA LEU A 49 -14.90 -23.59 3.37
C LEU A 49 -14.16 -24.46 4.39
N ILE A 50 -14.84 -25.37 5.10
CA ILE A 50 -14.19 -26.36 5.98
C ILE A 50 -13.30 -27.30 5.15
N ALA A 51 -13.82 -27.79 4.02
CA ALA A 51 -13.02 -28.61 3.10
C ALA A 51 -11.80 -27.83 2.58
N PHE A 52 -11.98 -26.57 2.19
CA PHE A 52 -10.89 -25.69 1.79
C PHE A 52 -9.82 -25.54 2.87
N GLN A 53 -10.20 -25.27 4.13
CA GLN A 53 -9.27 -25.16 5.25
C GLN A 53 -8.44 -26.46 5.42
N ALA A 54 -9.08 -27.62 5.34
CA ALA A 54 -8.42 -28.91 5.40
C ALA A 54 -7.44 -29.13 4.23
N THR A 55 -7.85 -28.78 3.00
CA THR A 55 -6.99 -28.89 1.81
C THR A 55 -5.77 -27.98 1.90
N VAL A 56 -5.93 -26.72 2.36
CA VAL A 56 -4.80 -25.79 2.54
C VAL A 56 -3.79 -26.36 3.53
N LYS A 57 -4.27 -26.93 4.65
CA LYS A 57 -3.41 -27.56 5.65
C LYS A 57 -2.68 -28.78 5.10
N ALA A 58 -3.36 -29.62 4.31
CA ALA A 58 -2.78 -30.83 3.74
C ALA A 58 -1.76 -30.55 2.61
N GLU A 59 -2.06 -29.62 1.71
CA GLU A 59 -1.24 -29.37 0.51
C GLU A 59 -0.11 -28.35 0.75
N ILE A 60 -0.36 -27.32 1.55
CA ILE A 60 0.58 -26.20 1.78
C ILE A 60 1.27 -26.32 3.13
N GLY A 61 0.67 -27.02 4.10
CA GLY A 61 1.23 -27.17 5.44
C GLY A 61 1.02 -25.96 6.36
N VAL A 62 0.04 -25.10 6.04
CA VAL A 62 -0.31 -23.92 6.86
C VAL A 62 -1.77 -23.96 7.28
N SER A 63 -2.06 -23.47 8.49
CA SER A 63 -3.44 -23.28 8.97
C SER A 63 -4.00 -21.95 8.47
N VAL A 64 -5.29 -21.93 8.14
CA VAL A 64 -6.05 -20.70 7.86
C VAL A 64 -7.23 -20.65 8.81
N SER A 65 -7.66 -19.45 9.24
CA SER A 65 -8.92 -19.28 9.97
C SER A 65 -9.98 -18.70 9.05
N VAL A 66 -11.21 -19.18 9.18
CA VAL A 66 -12.32 -18.81 8.30
C VAL A 66 -13.47 -18.18 9.09
N GLY A 67 -13.96 -17.06 8.58
CA GLY A 67 -15.20 -16.42 9.04
C GLY A 67 -16.26 -16.46 7.95
N LEU A 68 -17.43 -17.01 8.24
CA LEU A 68 -18.57 -17.06 7.33
C LEU A 68 -19.71 -16.19 7.86
N ALA A 69 -20.21 -15.26 7.05
CA ALA A 69 -21.37 -14.44 7.39
C ALA A 69 -22.09 -13.94 6.13
N SER A 70 -23.21 -13.26 6.33
CA SER A 70 -24.06 -12.71 5.24
C SER A 70 -23.46 -11.50 4.52
N ASN A 71 -22.43 -10.86 5.07
CA ASN A 71 -21.77 -9.71 4.47
C ASN A 71 -20.31 -9.57 4.92
N LYS A 72 -19.55 -8.71 4.23
CA LYS A 72 -18.10 -8.58 4.39
C LYS A 72 -17.67 -8.17 5.81
N SER A 73 -18.34 -7.19 6.41
CA SER A 73 -17.97 -6.76 7.76
C SER A 73 -18.16 -7.86 8.79
N MET A 74 -19.28 -8.58 8.73
CA MET A 74 -19.55 -9.67 9.67
C MET A 74 -18.61 -10.86 9.43
N ALA A 75 -18.28 -11.18 8.16
CA ALA A 75 -17.34 -12.24 7.84
C ALA A 75 -15.93 -11.94 8.35
N LYS A 76 -15.49 -10.67 8.24
CA LYS A 76 -14.20 -10.22 8.79
C LYS A 76 -14.16 -10.31 10.32
N ILE A 77 -15.26 -9.96 10.98
CA ILE A 77 -15.36 -10.05 12.45
C ILE A 77 -15.34 -11.51 12.87
N ALA A 78 -16.10 -12.37 12.18
CA ALA A 78 -16.16 -13.81 12.42
C ALA A 78 -14.78 -14.46 12.29
N SER A 79 -14.02 -14.12 11.25
CA SER A 79 -12.71 -14.74 11.02
C SER A 79 -11.69 -14.45 12.12
N ASP A 80 -11.87 -13.38 12.89
CA ASP A 80 -11.02 -13.02 14.02
C ASP A 80 -11.49 -13.64 15.36
N GLN A 81 -12.70 -14.20 15.45
CA GLN A 81 -13.26 -14.71 16.73
C GLN A 81 -12.61 -16.01 17.21
N ASP A 82 -12.31 -16.92 16.29
CA ASP A 82 -11.88 -18.28 16.59
C ASP A 82 -10.44 -18.54 16.12
N LYS A 83 -9.59 -17.51 16.13
CA LYS A 83 -8.17 -17.67 15.79
C LYS A 83 -7.41 -18.35 16.94
N PRO A 84 -6.41 -19.22 16.65
CA PRO A 84 -5.94 -19.68 15.33
C PRO A 84 -6.65 -20.97 14.85
N ASP A 85 -6.54 -21.28 13.54
CA ASP A 85 -7.09 -22.49 12.88
C ASP A 85 -8.60 -22.73 13.04
N GLY A 86 -9.36 -21.75 13.56
CA GLY A 86 -10.79 -21.92 13.78
C GLY A 86 -11.69 -21.50 12.63
N PHE A 87 -12.98 -21.77 12.85
CA PHE A 87 -14.05 -21.58 11.90
C PHE A 87 -15.26 -20.99 12.62
N TYR A 88 -15.64 -19.76 12.29
CA TYR A 88 -16.72 -19.07 12.98
C TYR A 88 -17.81 -18.62 11.99
N VAL A 89 -19.07 -18.86 12.37
CA VAL A 89 -20.24 -18.47 11.56
C VAL A 89 -21.06 -17.43 12.32
N ILE A 90 -21.41 -16.34 11.65
CA ILE A 90 -22.42 -15.40 12.12
C ILE A 90 -23.52 -15.32 11.06
N GLY A 91 -24.68 -15.87 11.38
CA GLY A 91 -25.86 -15.80 10.54
C GLY A 91 -26.45 -14.39 10.48
N GLN A 92 -27.27 -14.19 9.46
CA GLN A 92 -27.86 -12.88 9.15
C GLN A 92 -28.84 -12.42 10.23
N ALA A 93 -29.62 -13.35 10.79
CA ALA A 93 -30.68 -13.02 11.75
C ALA A 93 -30.12 -12.56 13.10
N GLU A 94 -29.01 -13.16 13.54
CA GLU A 94 -28.34 -12.88 14.80
C GLU A 94 -27.30 -11.75 14.70
N SER A 95 -26.92 -11.31 13.50
CA SER A 95 -25.83 -10.33 13.31
C SER A 95 -26.01 -9.07 14.17
N LYS A 96 -27.23 -8.51 14.22
CA LYS A 96 -27.51 -7.30 15.00
C LYS A 96 -27.48 -7.55 16.51
N SER A 97 -28.11 -8.63 16.98
CA SER A 97 -28.15 -8.96 18.41
C SER A 97 -26.76 -9.36 18.91
N TRP A 98 -26.00 -10.11 18.12
CA TRP A 98 -24.62 -10.50 18.41
C TRP A 98 -23.68 -9.30 18.53
N LEU A 99 -23.88 -8.25 17.73
CA LEU A 99 -23.08 -7.02 17.80
C LEU A 99 -23.42 -6.14 19.00
N ASN A 100 -24.65 -6.22 19.52
CA ASN A 100 -25.21 -5.22 20.42
C ASN A 100 -24.33 -4.93 21.66
N ASP A 101 -23.75 -5.98 22.25
CA ASP A 101 -22.89 -5.91 23.44
C ASP A 101 -21.39 -5.77 23.10
N LYS A 102 -21.01 -5.83 21.83
CA LYS A 102 -19.60 -5.82 21.41
C LYS A 102 -19.02 -4.41 21.45
N PRO A 103 -17.75 -4.27 21.88
CA PRO A 103 -17.12 -2.96 21.95
C PRO A 103 -16.98 -2.35 20.55
N VAL A 104 -17.07 -1.02 20.43
CA VAL A 104 -17.02 -0.32 19.13
C VAL A 104 -15.80 -0.68 18.27
N LYS A 105 -14.67 -1.03 18.93
CA LYS A 105 -13.41 -1.40 18.27
C LYS A 105 -13.51 -2.66 17.40
N ILE A 106 -14.56 -3.47 17.58
CA ILE A 106 -14.79 -4.68 16.77
C ILE A 106 -15.19 -4.34 15.32
N LEU A 107 -15.75 -3.14 15.09
CA LEU A 107 -16.28 -2.76 13.79
C LEU A 107 -15.15 -2.64 12.75
N PHE A 108 -15.19 -3.51 11.76
CA PHE A 108 -14.26 -3.49 10.65
C PHE A 108 -14.32 -2.15 9.89
N GLY A 109 -13.18 -1.46 9.82
CA GLY A 109 -13.07 -0.14 9.18
C GLY A 109 -13.33 1.05 10.11
N LEU A 110 -13.44 0.82 11.43
CA LEU A 110 -13.35 1.87 12.45
C LEU A 110 -11.91 1.95 12.98
N GLY A 111 -11.23 3.07 12.74
CA GLY A 111 -9.85 3.28 13.20
C GLY A 111 -9.76 3.61 14.70
N GLN A 112 -8.58 3.39 15.29
CA GLN A 112 -8.32 3.63 16.72
C GLN A 112 -8.69 5.05 17.18
N VAL A 113 -8.45 6.07 16.35
CA VAL A 113 -8.78 7.47 16.66
C VAL A 113 -10.30 7.67 16.75
N ALA A 114 -11.06 7.10 15.81
CA ALA A 114 -12.52 7.19 15.81
C ALA A 114 -13.11 6.41 16.99
N SER A 115 -12.61 5.20 17.26
CA SER A 115 -13.01 4.42 18.44
C SER A 115 -12.77 5.17 19.75
N LYS A 116 -11.61 5.82 19.91
CA LYS A 116 -11.34 6.66 21.11
C LYS A 116 -12.31 7.83 21.25
N LYS A 117 -12.63 8.52 20.14
CA LYS A 117 -13.61 9.63 20.15
C LYS A 117 -15.01 9.16 20.54
N LEU A 118 -15.44 8.02 20.02
CA LEU A 118 -16.75 7.43 20.35
C LEU A 118 -16.82 7.02 21.82
N ASN A 119 -15.78 6.32 22.31
CA ASN A 119 -15.69 5.93 23.72
C ASN A 119 -15.70 7.15 24.66
N ALA A 120 -14.97 8.22 24.32
CA ALA A 120 -14.95 9.46 25.09
C ALA A 120 -16.33 10.17 25.12
N ALA A 121 -17.16 9.93 24.11
CA ALA A 121 -18.53 10.46 24.03
C ALA A 121 -19.58 9.52 24.66
N GLY A 122 -19.14 8.48 25.38
CA GLY A 122 -20.00 7.50 26.06
C GLY A 122 -20.57 6.41 25.15
N LEU A 123 -20.09 6.28 23.90
CA LEU A 123 -20.51 5.23 22.97
C LEU A 123 -19.48 4.10 23.02
N GLN A 124 -19.70 3.11 23.88
CA GLN A 124 -18.74 2.04 24.18
C GLN A 124 -19.02 0.76 23.39
N THR A 125 -20.29 0.51 23.05
CA THR A 125 -20.76 -0.69 22.36
C THR A 125 -21.31 -0.39 20.97
N CYS A 126 -21.47 -1.42 20.13
CA CYS A 126 -22.15 -1.27 18.85
C CYS A 126 -23.63 -0.94 19.05
N GLY A 127 -24.26 -1.44 20.13
CA GLY A 127 -25.61 -1.05 20.54
C GLY A 127 -25.74 0.46 20.76
N ASP A 128 -24.75 1.08 21.44
CA ASP A 128 -24.73 2.53 21.66
C ASP A 128 -24.67 3.30 20.33
N ILE A 129 -23.83 2.85 19.39
CA ILE A 129 -23.74 3.46 18.06
C ILE A 129 -25.06 3.29 17.28
N ALA A 130 -25.66 2.11 17.33
CA ALA A 130 -26.91 1.80 16.65
C ALA A 130 -28.07 2.67 17.16
N ALA A 131 -28.11 2.93 18.47
CA ALA A 131 -29.11 3.79 19.12
C ALA A 131 -28.80 5.30 18.99
N CYS A 132 -27.55 5.68 18.74
CA CYS A 132 -27.12 7.07 18.65
C CYS A 132 -27.81 7.82 17.50
N SER A 133 -28.18 9.09 17.73
CA SER A 133 -28.78 9.92 16.68
C SER A 133 -27.79 10.17 15.53
N PRO A 134 -28.23 10.19 14.26
CA PRO A 134 -27.34 10.46 13.13
C PRO A 134 -26.54 11.75 13.30
N ALA A 135 -27.18 12.83 13.75
CA ALA A 135 -26.55 14.13 13.95
C ALA A 135 -25.42 14.09 15.01
N LYS A 136 -25.63 13.39 16.14
CA LYS A 136 -24.59 13.22 17.16
C LYS A 136 -23.43 12.37 16.63
N LEU A 137 -23.70 11.34 15.86
CA LEU A 137 -22.64 10.49 15.30
C LEU A 137 -21.84 11.24 14.22
N GLU A 138 -22.51 12.03 13.38
CA GLU A 138 -21.88 12.89 12.38
C GLU A 138 -20.98 13.97 13.02
N SER A 139 -21.38 14.57 14.13
CA SER A 139 -20.53 15.55 14.83
C SER A 139 -19.25 14.92 15.41
N LEU A 140 -19.26 13.63 15.73
CA LEU A 140 -18.11 12.91 16.30
C LEU A 140 -17.14 12.37 15.25
N ILE A 141 -17.65 11.74 14.19
CA ILE A 141 -16.86 10.99 13.21
C ILE A 141 -17.08 11.42 11.75
N GLY A 142 -17.85 12.48 11.53
CA GLY A 142 -18.03 13.12 10.22
C GLY A 142 -18.74 12.23 9.21
N ARG A 143 -18.27 12.31 7.95
CA ARG A 143 -18.86 11.65 6.78
C ARG A 143 -19.02 10.13 6.89
N ASP A 144 -18.27 9.48 7.76
CA ASP A 144 -18.33 8.02 7.97
C ASP A 144 -19.45 7.59 8.92
N ALA A 145 -20.13 8.52 9.60
CA ALA A 145 -21.15 8.24 10.61
C ALA A 145 -22.25 7.29 10.13
N ARG A 146 -22.84 7.58 8.96
CA ARG A 146 -23.88 6.73 8.37
C ARG A 146 -23.40 5.29 8.17
N ARG A 147 -22.20 5.13 7.61
CA ARG A 147 -21.59 3.83 7.36
C ARG A 147 -21.31 3.09 8.66
N ILE A 148 -20.69 3.75 9.64
CA ILE A 148 -20.38 3.12 10.93
C ILE A 148 -21.66 2.71 11.67
N LYS A 149 -22.72 3.52 11.58
CA LYS A 149 -24.03 3.15 12.15
C LYS A 149 -24.62 1.90 11.50
N GLN A 150 -24.54 1.78 10.17
CA GLN A 150 -24.97 0.57 9.47
C GLN A 150 -24.17 -0.66 9.90
N LEU A 151 -22.84 -0.53 9.98
CA LEU A 151 -21.96 -1.61 10.45
C LEU A 151 -22.29 -2.04 11.88
N ALA A 152 -22.59 -1.09 12.77
CA ALA A 152 -23.01 -1.38 14.14
C ALA A 152 -24.36 -2.13 14.22
N CYS A 153 -25.19 -2.02 13.17
CA CYS A 153 -26.42 -2.79 13.00
C CYS A 153 -26.20 -4.11 12.23
N GLY A 154 -24.95 -4.49 11.91
CA GLY A 154 -24.63 -5.69 11.12
C GLY A 154 -24.92 -5.55 9.63
N ILE A 155 -25.10 -4.32 9.12
CA ILE A 155 -25.46 -4.04 7.73
C ILE A 155 -24.22 -3.52 6.98
N ASP A 156 -23.83 -4.22 5.92
CA ASP A 156 -22.79 -3.80 4.99
C ASP A 156 -23.20 -4.07 3.54
N PRO A 157 -23.57 -3.03 2.76
CA PRO A 157 -24.04 -3.19 1.38
C PRO A 157 -22.90 -3.41 0.36
N ARG A 158 -21.64 -3.42 0.80
CA ARG A 158 -20.49 -3.55 -0.10
C ARG A 158 -20.39 -4.99 -0.62
N HIS A 159 -20.31 -5.14 -1.93
CA HIS A 159 -20.09 -6.43 -2.60
C HIS A 159 -18.60 -6.77 -2.64
N VAL A 160 -18.25 -8.05 -2.84
CA VAL A 160 -16.87 -8.48 -3.06
C VAL A 160 -16.37 -7.92 -4.40
N GLU A 161 -15.27 -7.16 -4.38
CA GLU A 161 -14.69 -6.51 -5.56
C GLU A 161 -13.45 -7.29 -6.03
N ILE A 162 -13.49 -7.88 -7.23
CA ILE A 162 -12.42 -8.75 -7.80
C ILE A 162 -11.15 -7.95 -8.12
N SER A 163 -11.30 -6.70 -8.57
CA SER A 163 -10.18 -5.83 -8.93
C SER A 163 -10.40 -4.43 -8.39
N ARG A 164 -9.39 -3.91 -7.69
CA ARG A 164 -9.19 -2.46 -7.58
C ARG A 164 -8.04 -2.09 -8.48
N ASP A 165 -8.30 -1.19 -9.42
CA ASP A 165 -7.22 -0.48 -10.08
C ASP A 165 -6.37 0.18 -9.00
N ALA A 166 -5.06 -0.07 -9.05
CA ALA A 166 -4.14 0.61 -8.16
C ALA A 166 -4.34 2.11 -8.38
N LYS A 167 -4.70 2.84 -7.33
CA LYS A 167 -4.84 4.31 -7.40
C LYS A 167 -3.49 5.01 -7.24
N SER A 168 -2.55 4.30 -6.64
CA SER A 168 -1.20 4.80 -6.40
C SER A 168 -0.20 3.66 -6.27
N ILE A 169 1.06 3.94 -6.63
CA ILE A 169 2.20 3.07 -6.39
C ILE A 169 3.21 3.86 -5.58
N SER A 170 3.77 3.27 -4.52
CA SER A 170 4.78 3.95 -3.69
C SER A 170 5.89 3.01 -3.24
N SER A 171 7.02 3.61 -2.87
CA SER A 171 8.14 2.97 -2.20
C SER A 171 8.64 3.90 -1.11
N GLU A 172 8.87 3.37 0.08
CA GLU A 172 9.39 4.15 1.21
C GLU A 172 10.44 3.37 1.98
N THR A 173 11.33 4.09 2.65
CA THR A 173 12.36 3.50 3.49
C THR A 173 12.54 4.30 4.78
N THR A 174 12.53 3.58 5.90
CA THR A 174 12.90 4.14 7.20
C THR A 174 14.40 4.00 7.35
N PHE A 175 15.08 5.11 7.62
CA PHE A 175 16.52 5.14 7.72
C PHE A 175 16.98 4.51 9.03
N ALA A 176 18.14 3.83 9.03
CA ALA A 176 18.74 3.34 10.27
C ALA A 176 19.19 4.49 11.18
N ARG A 177 19.77 5.54 10.58
CA ARG A 177 20.14 6.80 11.23
C ARG A 177 19.43 7.95 10.52
N ASN A 178 19.09 9.00 11.27
CA ASN A 178 18.42 10.15 10.68
C ASN A 178 19.31 10.82 9.62
N VAL A 179 18.71 11.29 8.53
CA VAL A 179 19.38 11.94 7.40
C VAL A 179 18.98 13.40 7.37
N ASP A 180 19.95 14.30 7.20
CA ASP A 180 19.77 15.74 7.09
C ASP A 180 20.38 16.33 5.81
N SER A 181 21.16 15.54 5.08
CA SER A 181 21.84 16.00 3.87
C SER A 181 20.95 15.83 2.63
N LEU A 182 20.77 16.92 1.87
CA LEU A 182 20.06 16.90 0.60
C LEU A 182 20.68 15.88 -0.39
N PRO A 183 22.01 15.79 -0.57
CA PRO A 183 22.58 14.81 -1.48
C PRO A 183 22.24 13.36 -1.13
N ASP A 184 22.18 13.02 0.17
CA ASP A 184 21.80 11.67 0.60
C ASP A 184 20.31 11.42 0.37
N LEU A 185 19.44 12.41 0.67
CA LEU A 185 18.00 12.30 0.38
C LEU A 185 17.73 12.10 -1.11
N LEU A 186 18.43 12.83 -1.99
CA LEU A 186 18.29 12.68 -3.44
C LEU A 186 18.80 11.32 -3.93
N SER A 187 19.91 10.81 -3.40
CA SER A 187 20.36 9.46 -3.76
C SER A 187 19.40 8.36 -3.31
N ILE A 188 18.78 8.51 -2.14
CA ILE A 188 17.75 7.59 -1.66
C ILE A 188 16.50 7.70 -2.53
N ALA A 189 16.07 8.92 -2.85
CA ALA A 189 14.94 9.19 -3.74
C ALA A 189 15.08 8.49 -5.09
N ASP A 190 16.27 8.55 -5.69
CA ASP A 190 16.58 7.86 -6.95
C ASP A 190 16.32 6.35 -6.85
N GLY A 191 16.83 5.69 -5.80
CA GLY A 191 16.58 4.26 -5.57
C GLY A 191 15.10 3.91 -5.38
N LEU A 192 14.35 4.75 -4.64
CA LEU A 192 12.91 4.57 -4.46
C LEU A 192 12.16 4.74 -5.78
N LEU A 193 12.54 5.72 -6.60
CA LEU A 193 11.93 6.01 -7.90
C LEU A 193 12.21 4.93 -8.94
N GLN A 194 13.39 4.33 -8.94
CA GLN A 194 13.68 3.16 -9.77
C GLN A 194 12.73 2.00 -9.41
N THR A 195 12.47 1.80 -8.12
CA THR A 195 11.50 0.79 -7.65
C THR A 195 10.07 1.12 -8.10
N VAL A 196 9.67 2.39 -7.99
CA VAL A 196 8.34 2.87 -8.42
C VAL A 196 8.18 2.73 -9.94
N SER A 197 9.18 3.15 -10.73
CA SER A 197 9.19 3.03 -12.19
C SER A 197 9.10 1.58 -12.65
N TRP A 198 9.88 0.68 -12.05
CA TRP A 198 9.80 -0.75 -12.34
C TRP A 198 8.38 -1.30 -12.08
N ARG A 199 7.75 -0.91 -10.96
CA ARG A 199 6.36 -1.31 -10.63
C ARG A 199 5.33 -0.74 -11.60
N LEU A 200 5.50 0.51 -12.04
CA LEU A 200 4.66 1.15 -13.05
C LEU A 200 4.71 0.37 -14.37
N LYS A 201 5.91 0.07 -14.86
CA LYS A 201 6.16 -0.70 -16.09
C LYS A 201 5.56 -2.10 -16.00
N ALA A 202 5.81 -2.82 -14.90
CA ALA A 202 5.26 -4.16 -14.68
C ALA A 202 3.72 -4.19 -14.58
N SER A 203 3.08 -3.05 -14.27
CA SER A 203 1.63 -2.93 -14.16
C SER A 203 1.00 -2.26 -15.39
N GLU A 204 1.78 -1.90 -16.41
CA GLU A 204 1.35 -1.10 -17.57
C GLU A 204 0.62 0.21 -17.18
N LEU A 205 1.11 0.88 -16.13
CA LEU A 205 0.53 2.12 -15.60
C LEU A 205 1.47 3.31 -15.80
N LYS A 206 0.90 4.50 -16.02
CA LYS A 206 1.64 5.77 -16.03
C LYS A 206 1.30 6.60 -14.80
N ALA A 207 2.31 7.24 -14.23
CA ALA A 207 2.14 8.20 -13.16
C ALA A 207 1.61 9.53 -13.69
N THR A 208 0.69 10.16 -12.96
CA THR A 208 0.14 11.50 -13.25
C THR A 208 0.55 12.54 -12.21
N HIS A 209 0.85 12.10 -10.99
CA HIS A 209 1.29 12.95 -9.89
C HIS A 209 2.41 12.26 -9.13
N VAL A 210 3.33 13.05 -8.58
CA VAL A 210 4.38 12.60 -7.65
C VAL A 210 4.04 13.09 -6.26
N HIS A 211 4.18 12.21 -5.27
CA HIS A 211 3.99 12.46 -3.85
C HIS A 211 5.28 12.17 -3.10
N VAL A 212 5.76 13.12 -2.31
CA VAL A 212 6.93 12.97 -1.43
C VAL A 212 6.45 12.99 0.00
N LYS A 213 6.78 11.94 0.75
CA LYS A 213 6.51 11.77 2.17
C LYS A 213 7.82 11.83 2.93
N LEU A 214 7.95 12.78 3.85
CA LEU A 214 9.09 12.92 4.74
C LEU A 214 8.60 12.78 6.19
N LYS A 215 9.26 11.94 6.98
CA LYS A 215 8.93 11.77 8.41
C LYS A 215 10.05 12.28 9.30
N ARG A 216 9.69 13.05 10.31
CA ARG A 216 10.61 13.53 11.35
C ARG A 216 10.92 12.45 12.40
N PRO A 217 12.00 12.60 13.19
CA PRO A 217 12.28 11.72 14.33
C PRO A 217 11.14 11.68 15.37
N ASN A 218 10.41 12.79 15.56
CA ASN A 218 9.22 12.86 16.41
C ASN A 218 7.94 12.33 15.74
N HIS A 219 8.08 11.52 14.69
CA HIS A 219 6.99 10.90 13.93
C HIS A 219 6.04 11.84 13.18
N ARG A 220 6.24 13.17 13.21
CA ARG A 220 5.49 14.11 12.37
C ARG A 220 5.76 13.84 10.89
N ILE A 221 4.68 13.76 10.12
CA ILE A 221 4.71 13.50 8.67
C ILE A 221 4.55 14.81 7.92
N LEU A 222 5.35 14.99 6.89
CA LEU A 222 5.23 16.03 5.89
C LEU A 222 4.92 15.38 4.54
N SER A 223 3.91 15.90 3.84
CA SER A 223 3.54 15.45 2.50
C SER A 223 3.64 16.63 1.53
N ARG A 224 4.24 16.39 0.38
CA ARG A 224 4.30 17.30 -0.77
C ARG A 224 3.87 16.54 -2.01
N SER A 225 3.21 17.22 -2.93
CA SER A 225 2.79 16.61 -4.18
C SER A 225 2.85 17.61 -5.33
N ALA A 226 3.10 17.10 -6.53
CA ALA A 226 3.04 17.88 -7.76
C ALA A 226 2.46 17.02 -8.88
N ARG A 227 1.76 17.68 -9.81
CA ARG A 227 1.27 17.08 -11.06
C ARG A 227 2.44 17.00 -12.06
N LEU A 228 2.44 15.96 -12.88
CA LEU A 228 3.36 15.80 -14.00
C LEU A 228 2.75 16.44 -15.25
N ASP A 229 3.59 17.06 -16.08
CA ASP A 229 3.16 17.69 -17.33
C ASP A 229 2.60 16.66 -18.33
N LYS A 230 3.30 15.53 -18.45
CA LYS A 230 2.89 14.38 -19.28
C LYS A 230 2.92 13.10 -18.43
N PRO A 231 1.91 12.22 -18.50
CA PRO A 231 1.95 10.95 -17.80
C PRO A 231 3.16 10.10 -18.21
N THR A 232 3.88 9.54 -17.24
CA THR A 232 5.12 8.79 -17.52
C THR A 232 5.32 7.62 -16.57
N GLN A 233 6.13 6.66 -17.00
CA GLN A 233 6.62 5.55 -16.17
C GLN A 233 8.15 5.63 -15.97
N MET A 234 8.79 6.70 -16.44
CA MET A 234 10.25 6.86 -16.45
C MET A 234 10.76 7.41 -15.12
N ALA A 235 11.70 6.70 -14.49
CA ALA A 235 12.28 7.07 -13.20
C ALA A 235 12.93 8.46 -13.23
N HIS A 236 13.66 8.80 -14.29
CA HIS A 236 14.35 10.10 -14.35
C HIS A 236 13.39 11.29 -14.45
N ARG A 237 12.26 11.15 -15.18
CA ARG A 237 11.23 12.20 -15.26
C ARG A 237 10.53 12.39 -13.92
N LEU A 238 10.23 11.30 -13.22
CA LEU A 238 9.71 11.35 -11.86
C LEU A 238 10.71 11.98 -10.87
N PHE A 239 12.00 11.73 -11.08
CA PHE A 239 13.09 12.27 -10.26
C PHE A 239 13.17 13.78 -10.34
N GLU A 240 13.07 14.36 -11.54
CA GLU A 240 13.11 15.82 -11.73
C GLU A 240 12.03 16.54 -10.89
N VAL A 241 10.83 15.97 -10.84
CA VAL A 241 9.74 16.53 -10.02
C VAL A 241 9.94 16.23 -8.53
N ALA A 242 10.28 14.99 -8.17
CA ALA A 242 10.49 14.61 -6.77
C ALA A 242 11.64 15.40 -6.11
N SER A 243 12.74 15.63 -6.83
CA SER A 243 13.89 16.38 -6.31
C SER A 243 13.50 17.81 -5.95
N SER A 244 12.73 18.49 -6.81
CA SER A 244 12.25 19.84 -6.53
C SER A 244 11.37 19.92 -5.26
N LEU A 245 10.57 18.88 -4.98
CA LEU A 245 9.75 18.79 -3.78
C LEU A 245 10.59 18.53 -2.53
N ILE A 246 11.65 17.71 -2.65
CA ILE A 246 12.58 17.41 -1.56
C ILE A 246 13.43 18.64 -1.22
N GLU A 247 13.94 19.33 -2.23
CA GLU A 247 14.79 20.52 -2.08
C GLU A 247 14.10 21.64 -1.30
N LYS A 248 12.80 21.87 -1.56
CA LYS A 248 11.98 22.83 -0.81
C LYS A 248 11.93 22.54 0.70
N GLU A 249 12.17 21.29 1.10
CA GLU A 249 12.08 20.86 2.49
C GLU A 249 13.42 20.58 3.15
N ALA A 250 14.47 20.34 2.37
CA ALA A 250 15.82 20.05 2.82
C ALA A 250 16.56 21.33 3.25
N ALA A 251 16.20 21.87 4.43
CA ALA A 251 16.91 22.97 5.06
C ALA A 251 17.96 22.47 6.08
N PRO A 252 18.99 23.27 6.41
CA PRO A 252 19.93 22.93 7.48
C PRO A 252 19.22 22.59 8.81
N ARG A 253 19.80 21.67 9.59
CA ARG A 253 19.27 21.18 10.89
C ARG A 253 17.90 20.49 10.83
N LYS A 254 17.39 20.18 9.64
CA LYS A 254 16.18 19.35 9.46
C LYS A 254 16.58 17.88 9.33
N PHE A 255 16.37 17.11 10.40
CA PHE A 255 16.56 15.66 10.37
C PHE A 255 15.31 14.93 9.90
N TRP A 256 15.52 13.86 9.13
CA TRP A 256 14.49 12.98 8.60
C TRP A 256 14.77 11.55 8.98
N ARG A 257 13.72 10.81 9.35
CA ARG A 257 13.75 9.40 9.75
C ARG A 257 13.27 8.47 8.64
N LEU A 258 12.46 8.98 7.72
CA LEU A 258 11.91 8.22 6.58
C LEU A 258 11.73 9.15 5.39
N LEU A 259 12.01 8.60 4.20
CA LEU A 259 11.60 9.16 2.91
C LEU A 259 10.75 8.13 2.17
N GLY A 260 9.62 8.58 1.66
CA GLY A 260 8.75 7.83 0.78
C GLY A 260 8.44 8.62 -0.48
N ILE A 261 8.38 7.92 -1.60
CA ILE A 261 7.94 8.48 -2.88
C ILE A 261 6.78 7.64 -3.39
N GLY A 262 5.67 8.30 -3.67
CA GLY A 262 4.47 7.72 -4.26
C GLY A 262 4.10 8.41 -5.56
N VAL A 263 3.29 7.75 -6.36
CA VAL A 263 2.68 8.31 -7.56
C VAL A 263 1.20 8.02 -7.58
N SER A 264 0.39 8.98 -8.03
CA SER A 264 -0.97 8.66 -8.53
C SER A 264 -0.84 8.10 -9.93
N VAL A 265 -1.68 7.13 -10.29
CA VAL A 265 -1.56 6.42 -11.56
C VAL A 265 -2.84 6.50 -12.39
N ALA A 266 -2.68 6.42 -13.70
CA ALA A 266 -3.75 6.24 -14.67
C ALA A 266 -3.37 5.11 -15.63
N ARG A 267 -4.38 4.41 -16.18
CA ARG A 267 -4.16 3.38 -17.20
C ARG A 267 -3.64 4.03 -18.47
N VAL A 268 -2.77 3.30 -19.17
CA VAL A 268 -2.37 3.66 -20.52
C VAL A 268 -3.53 3.32 -21.45
N GLU A 269 -4.25 4.32 -21.93
CA GLU A 269 -5.17 4.10 -23.05
C GLU A 269 -4.32 3.77 -24.28
N LYS A 270 -4.47 2.55 -24.83
CA LYS A 270 -3.72 2.11 -26.02
C LYS A 270 -4.19 2.75 -27.33
N ASN A 271 -5.17 3.66 -27.31
CA ASN A 271 -5.64 4.34 -28.51
C ASN A 271 -6.19 5.74 -28.17
N ALA A 272 -5.34 6.74 -28.30
CA ALA A 272 -5.76 8.05 -28.76
C ALA A 272 -4.59 8.63 -29.57
N LYS A 273 -4.64 8.44 -30.89
CA LYS A 273 -4.04 9.44 -31.78
C LYS A 273 -4.76 10.75 -31.43
N ASN A 274 -4.16 11.56 -30.57
CA ASN A 274 -4.66 12.91 -30.33
C ASN A 274 -4.40 13.68 -31.62
N LEU A 275 -5.44 13.76 -32.45
CA LEU A 275 -5.43 14.42 -33.75
C LEU A 275 -5.50 15.95 -33.65
N PHE A 276 -5.46 16.55 -32.45
CA PHE A 276 -5.60 17.99 -32.28
C PHE A 276 -4.87 18.46 -31.01
N ALA A 277 -3.55 18.67 -31.09
CA ALA A 277 -2.77 19.52 -30.18
C ALA A 277 -1.32 19.65 -30.68
N GLU A 278 -1.14 19.97 -31.96
CA GLU A 278 0.15 20.40 -32.50
C GLU A 278 -0.13 21.69 -33.24
N GLU A 279 0.03 22.81 -32.54
CA GLU A 279 0.38 24.12 -33.10
C GLU A 279 0.50 25.10 -31.91
N GLU A 280 1.63 25.82 -31.85
CA GLU A 280 2.00 26.88 -30.90
C GLU A 280 2.88 26.53 -29.67
N ALA A 281 3.90 25.69 -29.85
CA ALA A 281 5.07 25.71 -28.94
C ALA A 281 6.42 25.41 -29.64
N GLU A 282 6.58 25.82 -30.89
CA GLU A 282 7.78 25.53 -31.69
C GLU A 282 8.74 26.72 -31.70
N LEU A 283 9.76 26.67 -30.83
CA LEU A 283 11.14 27.09 -31.16
C LEU A 283 12.15 26.85 -30.01
N PHE A 284 11.68 26.53 -28.79
CA PHE A 284 12.54 26.21 -27.65
C PHE A 284 12.29 24.82 -27.02
N GLU A 285 11.28 24.07 -27.48
CA GLU A 285 10.94 22.74 -26.95
C GLU A 285 11.69 21.58 -27.63
N GLU A 286 12.07 21.69 -28.91
CA GLU A 286 12.67 20.60 -29.69
C GLU A 286 13.95 20.01 -29.06
N GLN A 287 14.85 20.87 -28.56
CA GLN A 287 16.10 20.41 -27.94
C GLN A 287 15.89 19.75 -26.56
N ARG A 288 14.91 20.24 -25.78
CA ARG A 288 14.58 19.67 -24.46
C ARG A 288 13.90 18.32 -24.60
N ASP A 289 13.05 18.17 -25.60
CA ASP A 289 12.35 16.92 -25.86
C ASP A 289 13.27 15.86 -26.47
N ALA A 290 14.20 16.24 -27.36
CA ALA A 290 15.25 15.32 -27.86
C ALA A 290 16.15 14.78 -26.73
N HIS A 291 16.54 15.64 -25.78
CA HIS A 291 17.34 15.22 -24.63
C HIS A 291 16.58 14.29 -23.68
N LYS A 292 15.30 14.58 -23.43
CA LYS A 292 14.43 13.70 -22.62
C LYS A 292 14.18 12.37 -23.32
N GLU A 293 13.95 12.36 -24.63
CA GLU A 293 13.78 11.13 -25.41
C GLU A 293 15.04 10.26 -25.38
N ARG A 294 16.23 10.87 -25.49
CA ARG A 294 17.50 10.14 -25.33
C ARG A 294 17.63 9.52 -23.95
N LYS A 295 17.19 10.20 -22.89
CA LYS A 295 17.16 9.65 -21.52
C LYS A 295 16.12 8.54 -21.37
N ASP A 296 14.95 8.66 -21.99
CA ASP A 296 13.93 7.61 -22.03
C ASP A 296 14.53 6.33 -22.66
N LYS A 297 15.14 6.43 -23.85
CA LYS A 297 15.82 5.31 -24.53
C LYS A 297 16.94 4.69 -23.69
N LEU A 298 17.71 5.52 -22.99
CA LEU A 298 18.76 5.03 -22.09
C LEU A 298 18.18 4.25 -20.90
N GLU A 299 17.11 4.75 -20.29
CA GLU A 299 16.46 4.07 -19.17
C GLU A 299 15.87 2.73 -19.60
N GLU A 300 15.24 2.68 -20.78
CA GLU A 300 14.74 1.43 -21.38
C GLU A 300 15.87 0.43 -21.64
N ALA A 301 17.01 0.88 -22.18
CA ALA A 301 18.18 0.03 -22.36
C ALA A 301 18.73 -0.53 -21.03
N ILE A 302 18.80 0.30 -19.99
CA ILE A 302 19.21 -0.12 -18.65
C ILE A 302 18.24 -1.16 -18.08
N ASP A 303 16.95 -0.98 -18.27
CA ASP A 303 15.94 -1.94 -17.83
C ASP A 303 16.06 -3.28 -18.53
N HIS A 304 16.32 -3.29 -19.84
CA HIS A 304 16.61 -4.52 -20.59
C HIS A 304 17.84 -5.26 -20.03
N VAL A 305 18.90 -4.53 -19.71
CA VAL A 305 20.11 -5.11 -19.09
C VAL A 305 19.78 -5.70 -17.72
N ARG A 306 19.05 -4.96 -16.87
CA ARG A 306 18.68 -5.42 -15.52
C ARG A 306 17.72 -6.60 -15.54
N ALA A 307 16.82 -6.68 -16.51
CA ALA A 307 15.93 -7.82 -16.69
C ALA A 307 16.72 -9.10 -16.99
N ARG A 308 17.84 -9.00 -17.72
CA ARG A 308 18.68 -10.14 -18.11
C ARG A 308 19.75 -10.50 -17.07
N LEU A 309 20.38 -9.51 -16.46
CA LEU A 309 21.59 -9.68 -15.63
C LEU A 309 21.36 -9.39 -14.14
N GLY A 310 20.15 -8.98 -13.76
CA GLY A 310 19.78 -8.65 -12.38
C GLY A 310 19.90 -7.15 -12.05
N ALA A 311 19.25 -6.77 -10.95
CA ALA A 311 19.06 -5.36 -10.57
C ALA A 311 20.36 -4.60 -10.25
N GLU A 312 21.42 -5.30 -9.86
CA GLU A 312 22.71 -4.69 -9.49
C GLU A 312 23.67 -4.56 -10.68
N ALA A 313 23.29 -5.03 -11.88
CA ALA A 313 24.15 -5.00 -13.07
C ALA A 313 24.51 -3.57 -13.53
N VAL A 314 23.61 -2.60 -13.34
CA VAL A 314 23.82 -1.19 -13.68
C VAL A 314 23.26 -0.30 -12.58
N LYS A 315 24.11 0.58 -12.03
CA LYS A 315 23.75 1.57 -10.99
C LYS A 315 23.87 2.99 -11.52
N THR A 316 23.02 3.88 -11.03
CA THR A 316 23.14 5.32 -11.30
C THR A 316 24.36 5.89 -10.56
N GLY A 317 24.95 6.94 -11.10
CA GLY A 317 26.07 7.65 -10.45
C GLY A 317 25.70 8.20 -9.06
N ARG A 318 24.43 8.57 -8.83
CA ARG A 318 23.92 9.00 -7.52
C ARG A 318 23.91 7.88 -6.49
N ARG A 319 23.51 6.67 -6.89
CA ARG A 319 23.52 5.49 -6.01
C ARG A 319 24.93 5.01 -5.71
N PHE A 320 25.79 4.99 -6.73
CA PHE A 320 27.21 4.68 -6.56
C PHE A 320 27.90 5.66 -5.59
N SER A 321 27.69 6.97 -5.78
CA SER A 321 28.24 8.01 -4.90
C SER A 321 27.75 7.90 -3.46
N PHE A 322 26.48 7.52 -3.27
CA PHE A 322 25.91 7.32 -1.93
C PHE A 322 26.52 6.12 -1.21
N GLU A 323 26.69 4.99 -1.90
CA GLU A 323 27.37 3.81 -1.35
C GLU A 323 28.81 4.16 -0.91
N ALA A 324 29.54 4.90 -1.76
CA ALA A 324 30.89 5.37 -1.43
C ALA A 324 30.92 6.31 -0.20
N ARG A 325 29.98 7.26 -0.09
CA ARG A 325 29.85 8.13 1.11
C ARG A 325 29.50 7.34 2.37
N LYS A 326 28.61 6.35 2.25
CA LYS A 326 28.21 5.47 3.34
C LYS A 326 29.40 4.67 3.87
N GLN A 327 30.21 4.10 2.97
CA GLN A 327 31.44 3.39 3.33
C GLN A 327 32.44 4.32 4.01
N LYS A 328 32.74 5.50 3.44
CA LYS A 328 33.65 6.49 4.06
C LYS A 328 33.22 6.89 5.48
N ARG A 329 31.91 7.09 5.71
CA ARG A 329 31.37 7.39 7.06
C ARG A 329 31.49 6.21 8.03
N ALA A 330 31.32 4.98 7.55
CA ALA A 330 31.51 3.78 8.35
C ALA A 330 32.98 3.64 8.78
N THR A 331 33.93 3.77 7.84
CA THR A 331 35.37 3.71 8.12
C THR A 331 35.83 4.82 9.07
N LYS A 332 35.32 6.05 8.89
CA LYS A 332 35.63 7.17 9.80
C LYS A 332 35.13 6.93 11.23
N ASN A 333 33.96 6.32 11.40
CA ASN A 333 33.45 5.98 12.74
C ASN A 333 34.31 4.90 13.41
N ILE A 334 34.78 3.88 12.67
CA ILE A 334 35.65 2.82 13.20
C ILE A 334 36.98 3.42 13.69
N LEU A 335 37.61 4.26 12.87
CA LEU A 335 38.86 4.95 13.23
C LEU A 335 38.69 5.89 14.44
N GLN A 336 37.49 6.44 14.65
CA GLN A 336 37.20 7.32 15.77
C GLN A 336 36.89 6.54 17.05
N THR A 337 36.27 5.37 16.95
CA THR A 337 36.10 4.45 18.10
C THR A 337 37.42 3.82 18.54
N ASP A 338 38.34 3.53 17.61
CA ASP A 338 39.66 2.98 17.94
C ASP A 338 40.57 4.02 18.60
N LYS A 339 40.51 5.29 18.16
CA LYS A 339 41.23 6.39 18.82
C LYS A 339 40.75 6.64 20.25
N ASN A 340 39.44 6.58 20.51
CA ASN A 340 38.91 6.76 21.86
C ASN A 340 39.27 5.60 22.80
N ARG A 341 39.52 4.39 22.28
CA ARG A 341 40.01 3.25 23.09
C ARG A 341 41.49 3.35 23.45
N GLN A 342 42.28 4.08 22.68
CA GLN A 342 43.72 4.27 22.95
C GLN A 342 44.02 5.41 23.93
N THR A 343 43.04 6.26 24.24
CA THR A 343 43.19 7.36 25.22
C THR A 343 42.72 7.01 26.63
N ASP A 344 42.14 5.82 26.82
CA ASP A 344 41.64 5.30 28.11
C ASP A 344 42.58 4.23 28.73
N CYS A 345 43.85 4.18 28.29
CA CYS A 345 44.97 3.45 28.91
C CYS A 345 46.10 4.43 29.14
#